data_AF-R6NQ12-F1
#
_entry.id   AF-R6NQ12-F1
#
_cell.length_a   1.000
_cell.length_b   1.000
_cell.length_c   1.000
_cell.angle_alpha   90.00
_cell.angle_beta   90.00
_cell.angle_gamma   90.00
#
_symmetry.space_group_name_H-M   'P 1'
#
loop_
_entity.id
_entity.type
_entity.pdbx_description
1 polymer ?
#
loop_
_entity_poly.entity_id
_entity_poly.type
_entity_poly.pdbx_seq_one_letter_code
_entity_poly.pdbx_strand_id
1 'polypeptide(L)'
;MSGAPKSQKQLISTSANYAKALCDSLFVSDWDGFDIDWEPGSGFNDSDGTLNGTTIQVLVKEMGKYIGPKSDPEKKGHKLLCIDGLINYFSEEMEEYVDYWITQSYSSSSPHYYGPGNIPEKLIITENFESYATSGGRLLQQAAWMPAEGYKGGVGAYRFDNDYDNTPDYKWMRQAIQINQQVFNEWKANQGKE
;
A
#
# COMPACT_ATOMS: atom_id res chain seq x y z
N MET A 1 -0.59 2.19 35.98
CA MET A 1 0.74 2.84 36.09
C MET A 1 1.19 3.13 34.67
N SER A 2 1.14 4.38 34.22
CA SER A 2 1.76 4.75 32.95
C SER A 2 3.28 4.76 33.16
N GLY A 3 4.00 3.97 32.37
CA GLY A 3 5.47 3.96 32.40
C GLY A 3 6.04 5.35 32.05
N ALA A 4 7.26 5.63 32.50
CA ALA A 4 7.96 6.85 32.08
C ALA A 4 8.07 6.91 30.54
N PRO A 5 7.96 8.10 29.91
CA PRO A 5 8.11 8.24 28.47
C PRO A 5 9.44 7.66 28.00
N LYS A 6 9.43 6.82 26.95
CA LYS A 6 10.67 6.31 26.34
C LYS A 6 11.45 7.48 25.73
N SER A 7 12.78 7.48 25.89
CA SER A 7 13.62 8.46 25.20
C SER A 7 13.59 8.25 23.69
N GLN A 8 13.77 9.31 22.90
CA GLN A 8 13.81 9.23 21.44
C GLN A 8 14.87 8.24 20.94
N LYS A 9 16.04 8.21 21.57
CA LYS A 9 17.12 7.25 21.26
C LYS A 9 16.68 5.80 21.49
N GLN A 10 15.92 5.54 22.56
CA GLN A 10 15.41 4.22 22.86
C GLN A 10 14.31 3.80 21.88
N LEU A 11 13.44 4.72 21.47
CA LEU A 11 12.41 4.46 20.45
C LEU A 11 13.04 4.08 19.10
N ILE A 12 14.07 4.82 18.66
CA ILE A 12 14.80 4.52 17.42
C ILE A 12 15.46 3.14 17.50
N SER A 13 16.21 2.87 18.58
CA SER A 13 16.87 1.57 18.75
C SER A 13 15.88 0.41 18.82
N THR A 14 14.71 0.62 19.43
CA THR A 14 13.66 -0.40 19.51
C THR A 14 13.03 -0.64 18.14
N SER A 15 12.79 0.43 17.37
CA SER A 15 12.27 0.36 16.00
C SER A 15 13.21 -0.41 15.08
N ALA A 16 14.53 -0.20 15.19
CA ALA A 16 15.53 -0.94 14.42
C ALA A 16 15.50 -2.45 14.71
N ASN A 17 15.43 -2.83 15.99
CA ASN A 17 15.34 -4.24 16.37
C ASN A 17 14.04 -4.90 15.90
N TYR A 18 12.92 -4.17 16.02
CA TYR A 18 11.62 -4.64 15.54
C TYR A 18 11.59 -4.79 14.02
N ALA A 19 12.08 -3.78 13.28
CA ALA A 19 12.23 -3.81 11.83
C ALA A 19 13.03 -5.04 11.37
N LYS A 20 14.18 -5.27 12.00
CA LYS A 20 15.03 -6.41 11.67
C LYS A 20 14.32 -7.73 11.96
N ALA A 21 13.68 -7.87 13.12
CA ALA A 21 12.97 -9.10 13.47
C ALA A 21 11.81 -9.41 12.51
N LEU A 22 11.04 -8.39 12.10
CA LEU A 22 10.02 -8.53 11.07
C LEU A 22 10.64 -8.97 9.75
N CYS A 23 11.64 -8.25 9.25
CA CYS A 23 12.29 -8.58 7.98
C CYS A 23 12.88 -10.00 7.99
N ASP A 24 13.61 -10.37 9.04
CA ASP A 24 14.18 -11.72 9.21
C ASP A 24 13.08 -12.78 9.10
N SER A 25 11.89 -12.55 9.69
CA SER A 25 10.77 -13.49 9.60
C SER A 25 10.25 -13.70 8.18
N LEU A 26 10.30 -12.66 7.33
CA LEU A 26 9.94 -12.73 5.91
C LEU A 26 10.94 -13.57 5.12
N PHE A 27 12.23 -13.41 5.41
CA PHE A 27 13.27 -14.22 4.77
C PHE A 27 13.22 -15.69 5.22
N VAL A 28 12.99 -15.95 6.51
CA VAL A 28 12.86 -17.32 7.02
C VAL A 28 11.64 -18.03 6.45
N SER A 29 10.54 -17.30 6.27
CA SER A 29 9.28 -17.86 5.77
C SER A 29 9.16 -17.82 4.25
N ASP A 30 10.15 -17.28 3.55
CA ASP A 30 10.18 -17.06 2.11
C ASP A 30 8.98 -16.23 1.58
N TRP A 31 8.60 -15.18 2.32
CA TRP A 31 7.53 -14.26 1.91
C TRP A 31 8.07 -13.16 1.01
N ASP A 32 7.29 -12.72 0.02
CA ASP A 32 7.75 -11.73 -0.96
C ASP A 32 7.83 -10.30 -0.44
N GLY A 33 7.31 -10.00 0.75
CA GLY A 33 7.32 -8.65 1.30
C GLY A 33 6.46 -8.47 2.53
N PHE A 34 6.23 -7.20 2.89
CA PHE A 34 5.39 -6.80 4.00
C PHE A 34 4.54 -5.59 3.63
N ASP A 35 3.31 -5.56 4.14
CA ASP A 35 2.38 -4.45 4.00
C ASP A 35 2.06 -3.90 5.39
N ILE A 36 2.23 -2.59 5.56
CA ILE A 36 1.93 -1.91 6.83
C ILE A 36 0.55 -1.27 6.72
N ASP A 37 -0.42 -1.85 7.42
CA ASP A 37 -1.72 -1.23 7.69
C ASP A 37 -1.54 -0.06 8.68
N TRP A 38 -1.51 1.16 8.15
CA TRP A 38 -1.34 2.37 8.94
C TRP A 38 -2.63 3.17 9.05
N GLU A 39 -3.46 2.80 10.04
CA GLU A 39 -4.73 3.46 10.32
C GLU A 39 -4.92 3.86 11.79
N PRO A 40 -4.06 4.73 12.35
CA PRO A 40 -4.22 5.22 13.72
C PRO A 40 -5.61 5.85 13.90
N GLY A 41 -6.39 5.35 14.85
CA GLY A 41 -7.75 5.82 15.16
C GLY A 41 -8.88 5.08 14.42
N SER A 42 -8.58 4.27 13.41
CA SER A 42 -9.56 3.47 12.65
C SER A 42 -9.27 1.97 12.68
N GLY A 43 -8.02 1.55 12.79
CA GLY A 43 -7.59 0.14 12.83
C GLY A 43 -6.80 -0.25 14.09
N PHE A 44 -6.18 0.72 14.77
CA PHE A 44 -5.53 0.49 16.06
C PHE A 44 -5.54 1.73 16.96
N ASN A 45 -5.34 1.51 18.26
CA ASN A 45 -5.22 2.57 19.26
C ASN A 45 -3.82 2.57 19.87
N ASP A 46 -3.12 3.70 19.72
CA ASP A 46 -1.80 3.92 20.31
C ASP A 46 -1.93 4.51 21.73
N SER A 47 -2.21 3.64 22.69
CA SER A 47 -2.47 4.06 24.08
C SER A 47 -1.28 4.77 24.77
N ASP A 48 -0.04 4.61 24.29
CA ASP A 48 1.15 5.20 24.88
C ASP A 48 1.78 6.33 24.04
N GLY A 49 1.20 6.67 22.89
CA GLY A 49 1.62 7.79 22.04
C GLY A 49 2.93 7.55 21.28
N THR A 50 3.45 6.32 21.30
CA THR A 50 4.74 6.00 20.67
C THR A 50 4.63 5.64 19.20
N LEU A 51 3.44 5.39 18.67
CA LEU A 51 3.13 5.17 17.25
C LEU A 51 2.52 6.44 16.65
N ASN A 52 3.38 7.25 16.03
CA ASN A 52 3.01 8.50 15.39
C ASN A 52 3.75 8.67 14.06
N GLY A 53 3.46 9.75 13.33
CA GLY A 53 4.05 10.04 12.02
C GLY A 53 5.59 10.09 12.00
N THR A 54 6.25 10.33 13.14
CA THR A 54 7.72 10.27 13.20
C THR A 54 8.22 8.84 13.36
N THR A 55 7.66 8.09 14.30
CA THR A 55 8.14 6.73 14.62
C THR A 55 7.82 5.73 13.53
N ILE A 56 6.70 5.88 12.83
CA ILE A 56 6.39 5.03 11.67
C ILE A 56 7.38 5.25 10.52
N GLN A 57 7.78 6.49 10.24
CA GLN A 57 8.79 6.76 9.21
C GLN A 57 10.18 6.26 9.62
N VAL A 58 10.50 6.28 10.92
CA VAL A 58 11.73 5.61 11.43
C VAL A 58 11.65 4.10 11.17
N LEU A 59 10.51 3.46 11.44
CA LEU A 59 10.32 2.03 11.16
C LEU A 59 10.49 1.72 9.66
N VAL A 60 9.86 2.50 8.77
CA VAL A 60 10.00 2.37 7.31
C VAL A 60 11.46 2.49 6.88
N LYS A 61 12.21 3.49 7.38
CA LYS A 61 13.63 3.65 7.08
C LYS A 61 14.48 2.47 7.57
N GLU A 62 14.15 1.91 8.73
CA GLU A 62 14.86 0.76 9.28
C GLU A 62 14.57 -0.54 8.52
N MET A 63 13.31 -0.76 8.10
CA MET A 63 12.93 -1.87 7.22
C MET A 63 13.57 -1.74 5.83
N GLY A 64 13.66 -0.51 5.33
CA GLY A 64 14.30 -0.11 4.08
C GLY A 64 15.77 -0.50 3.91
N LYS A 65 16.43 -0.95 5.00
CA LYS A 65 17.78 -1.51 4.94
C LYS A 65 17.80 -2.95 4.40
N TYR A 66 16.65 -3.62 4.39
CA TYR A 66 16.52 -5.05 4.08
C TYR A 66 15.51 -5.35 2.97
N ILE A 67 14.44 -4.55 2.87
CA ILE A 67 13.36 -4.70 1.89
C ILE A 67 12.97 -3.35 1.29
N GLY A 68 12.16 -3.35 0.24
CA GLY A 68 11.75 -2.15 -0.51
C GLY A 68 12.87 -1.58 -1.43
N PRO A 69 12.57 -0.56 -2.25
CA PRO A 69 13.48 -0.07 -3.28
C PRO A 69 14.82 0.43 -2.74
N LYS A 70 14.84 1.03 -1.54
CA LYS A 70 16.09 1.53 -0.93
C LYS A 70 17.09 0.42 -0.62
N SER A 71 16.61 -0.81 -0.39
CA SER A 71 17.46 -1.95 -0.07
C SER A 71 18.18 -2.53 -1.29
N ASP A 72 17.76 -2.16 -2.50
CA ASP A 72 18.27 -2.70 -3.76
C ASP A 72 18.70 -1.60 -4.75
N PRO A 73 19.78 -0.86 -4.43
CA PRO A 73 20.30 0.19 -5.32
C PRO A 73 20.81 -0.36 -6.65
N GLU A 74 21.14 -1.65 -6.72
CA GLU A 74 21.64 -2.33 -7.93
C GLU A 74 20.52 -2.89 -8.81
N LYS A 75 19.26 -2.83 -8.35
CA LYS A 75 18.06 -3.31 -9.07
C LYS A 75 18.14 -4.80 -9.42
N LYS A 76 18.61 -5.62 -8.49
CA LYS A 76 18.71 -7.09 -8.60
C LYS A 76 17.44 -7.83 -8.16
N GLY A 77 16.51 -7.12 -7.55
CA GLY A 77 15.28 -7.63 -6.94
C GLY A 77 15.33 -7.50 -5.40
N HIS A 78 14.26 -6.98 -4.83
CA HIS A 78 14.01 -6.86 -3.40
C HIS A 78 12.66 -7.47 -3.01
N LYS A 79 12.49 -7.77 -1.72
CA LYS A 79 11.16 -8.06 -1.14
C LYS A 79 10.37 -6.76 -1.02
N LEU A 80 9.07 -6.80 -1.26
CA LEU A 80 8.18 -5.64 -1.29
C LEU A 80 8.04 -4.99 0.10
N LEU A 81 8.00 -3.66 0.11
CA LEU A 81 7.52 -2.87 1.24
C LEU A 81 6.34 -2.02 0.78
N CYS A 82 5.14 -2.38 1.20
CA CYS A 82 3.90 -1.66 0.93
C CYS A 82 3.38 -0.98 2.20
N ILE A 83 2.56 0.05 2.01
CA ILE A 83 1.85 0.71 3.10
C ILE A 83 0.41 0.97 2.65
N ASP A 84 -0.55 0.55 3.46
CA ASP A 84 -1.97 0.79 3.27
C ASP A 84 -2.58 1.70 4.35
N GLY A 85 -3.80 2.20 4.11
CA GLY A 85 -4.53 3.05 5.05
C GLY A 85 -4.28 4.56 4.86
N LEU A 86 -3.89 5.25 5.93
CA LEU A 86 -3.68 6.71 5.97
C LEU A 86 -2.32 7.12 5.38
N ILE A 87 -2.11 6.83 4.10
CA ILE A 87 -0.84 7.03 3.38
C ILE A 87 -0.38 8.50 3.27
N ASN A 88 -1.29 9.47 3.47
CA ASN A 88 -0.98 10.90 3.47
C ASN A 88 -0.23 11.38 4.73
N TYR A 89 0.00 10.50 5.71
CA TYR A 89 0.81 10.79 6.91
C TYR A 89 2.33 10.75 6.64
N PHE A 90 2.72 10.14 5.52
CA PHE A 90 4.12 9.96 5.17
C PHE A 90 4.65 11.19 4.44
N SER A 91 5.94 11.46 4.58
CA SER A 91 6.61 12.51 3.79
C SER A 91 7.07 11.95 2.45
N GLU A 92 7.28 12.84 1.47
CA GLU A 92 7.81 12.50 0.14
C GLU A 92 9.12 11.70 0.20
N GLU A 93 9.95 11.87 1.24
CA GLU A 93 11.17 11.08 1.46
C GLU A 93 10.89 9.56 1.46
N MET A 94 9.69 9.15 1.87
CA MET A 94 9.32 7.73 1.97
C MET A 94 9.14 7.07 0.61
N GLU A 95 9.07 7.85 -0.47
CA GLU A 95 9.02 7.30 -1.83
C GLU A 95 10.28 6.52 -2.21
N GLU A 96 11.43 6.76 -1.58
CA GLU A 96 12.61 5.95 -1.86
C GLU A 96 12.54 4.55 -1.21
N TYR A 97 11.59 4.34 -0.28
CA TYR A 97 11.50 3.17 0.59
C TYR A 97 10.31 2.25 0.29
N VAL A 98 9.22 2.81 -0.22
CA VAL A 98 7.94 2.11 -0.38
C VAL A 98 7.67 1.80 -1.85
N ASP A 99 7.31 0.54 -2.14
CA ASP A 99 6.97 0.06 -3.48
C ASP A 99 5.58 0.54 -3.90
N TYR A 100 4.58 0.32 -3.05
CA TYR A 100 3.18 0.64 -3.33
C TYR A 100 2.49 1.30 -2.13
N TRP A 101 1.70 2.31 -2.45
CA TRP A 101 0.77 2.96 -1.54
C TRP A 101 -0.64 2.46 -1.84
N ILE A 102 -1.24 1.78 -0.87
CA ILE A 102 -2.51 1.08 -1.04
C ILE A 102 -3.61 1.85 -0.33
N THR A 103 -4.67 2.21 -1.05
CA THR A 103 -5.73 3.03 -0.51
C THR A 103 -6.99 2.24 -0.27
N GLN A 104 -7.56 2.44 0.92
CA GLN A 104 -8.85 1.89 1.32
C GLN A 104 -9.99 2.76 0.78
N SER A 105 -10.15 2.78 -0.55
CA SER A 105 -11.11 3.64 -1.26
C SER A 105 -12.54 3.06 -1.28
N TYR A 106 -12.94 2.43 -0.18
CA TYR A 106 -14.17 1.65 -0.10
C TYR A 106 -15.41 2.47 -0.51
N SER A 107 -16.23 1.92 -1.41
CA SER A 107 -17.43 2.54 -1.99
C SER A 107 -17.21 3.82 -2.81
N SER A 108 -15.96 4.26 -3.03
CA SER A 108 -15.67 5.47 -3.79
C SER A 108 -15.61 5.20 -5.29
N SER A 109 -16.35 5.99 -6.06
CA SER A 109 -16.24 6.05 -7.53
C SER A 109 -15.20 7.06 -8.03
N SER A 110 -14.57 7.79 -7.12
CA SER A 110 -13.60 8.85 -7.42
C SER A 110 -12.45 8.78 -6.40
N PRO A 111 -11.61 7.73 -6.48
CA PRO A 111 -10.54 7.48 -5.53
C PRO A 111 -9.35 8.41 -5.77
N HIS A 112 -9.54 9.71 -5.50
CA HIS A 112 -8.48 10.70 -5.56
C HIS A 112 -7.65 10.67 -4.27
N TYR A 113 -6.79 9.66 -4.14
CA TYR A 113 -5.76 9.67 -3.12
C TYR A 113 -4.40 9.77 -3.80
N TYR A 114 -3.69 10.84 -3.48
CA TYR A 114 -2.33 11.06 -3.91
C TYR A 114 -1.41 10.66 -2.77
N GLY A 115 -0.45 9.78 -3.06
CA GLY A 115 0.60 9.39 -2.13
C GLY A 115 1.56 10.54 -1.81
N PRO A 116 2.50 10.34 -0.88
CA PRO A 116 3.37 11.38 -0.32
C PRO A 116 4.24 12.13 -1.34
N GLY A 117 4.52 11.58 -2.53
CA GLY A 117 5.19 12.28 -3.63
C GLY A 117 4.33 12.48 -4.89
N ASN A 118 3.02 12.22 -4.81
CA ASN A 118 2.13 12.24 -5.97
C ASN A 118 2.66 11.40 -7.16
N ILE A 119 3.20 10.21 -6.87
CA ILE A 119 3.70 9.25 -7.87
C ILE A 119 2.57 8.24 -8.12
N PRO A 120 1.70 8.46 -9.14
CA PRO A 120 0.51 7.63 -9.33
C PRO A 120 0.85 6.17 -9.65
N GLU A 121 2.01 5.89 -10.23
CA GLU A 121 2.44 4.54 -10.62
C GLU A 121 2.56 3.58 -9.43
N LYS A 122 2.71 4.14 -8.22
CA LYS A 122 2.76 3.38 -6.97
C LYS A 122 1.40 3.22 -6.29
N LEU A 123 0.35 3.83 -6.81
CA LEU A 123 -0.98 3.83 -6.21
C LEU A 123 -1.75 2.56 -6.55
N ILE A 124 -2.16 1.81 -5.52
CA ILE A 124 -3.15 0.73 -5.61
C ILE A 124 -4.44 1.20 -4.94
N ILE A 125 -5.58 0.96 -5.59
CA ILE A 125 -6.90 1.40 -5.12
C ILE A 125 -7.75 0.19 -4.79
N THR A 126 -8.34 0.13 -3.59
CA THR A 126 -9.06 -1.05 -3.13
C THR A 126 -10.55 -0.81 -2.84
N GLU A 127 -11.37 -1.84 -3.12
CA GLU A 127 -12.79 -1.90 -2.73
C GLU A 127 -13.00 -2.89 -1.57
N ASN A 128 -14.09 -2.71 -0.81
CA ASN A 128 -14.48 -3.58 0.28
C ASN A 128 -15.33 -4.76 -0.21
N PHE A 129 -14.72 -5.93 -0.41
CA PHE A 129 -15.43 -7.16 -0.77
C PHE A 129 -15.98 -7.92 0.43
N GLU A 130 -15.72 -7.48 1.67
CA GLU A 130 -16.50 -7.94 2.82
C GLU A 130 -17.98 -7.57 2.66
N SER A 131 -18.24 -6.38 2.12
CA SER A 131 -19.61 -5.87 1.92
C SER A 131 -20.10 -6.01 0.47
N TYR A 132 -19.22 -5.96 -0.53
CA TYR A 132 -19.63 -5.77 -1.93
C TYR A 132 -19.20 -6.86 -2.90
N ALA A 133 -18.70 -8.01 -2.43
CA ALA A 133 -18.29 -9.10 -3.33
C ALA A 133 -19.41 -9.57 -4.28
N THR A 134 -20.67 -9.56 -3.86
CA THR A 134 -21.80 -9.96 -4.73
C THR A 134 -22.03 -9.00 -5.89
N SER A 135 -21.80 -7.69 -5.68
CA SER A 135 -22.07 -6.64 -6.68
C SER A 135 -20.82 -6.09 -7.37
N GLY A 136 -19.64 -6.42 -6.87
CA GLY A 136 -18.37 -5.83 -7.30
C GLY A 136 -18.13 -4.42 -6.78
N GLY A 137 -19.05 -3.85 -5.99
CA GLY A 137 -18.94 -2.51 -5.43
C GLY A 137 -18.62 -1.45 -6.50
N ARG A 138 -17.55 -0.69 -6.27
CA ARG A 138 -16.96 0.26 -7.20
C ARG A 138 -15.69 -0.24 -7.89
N LEU A 139 -15.32 -1.51 -7.71
CA LEU A 139 -14.04 -2.04 -8.22
C LEU A 139 -13.85 -1.78 -9.71
N LEU A 140 -14.89 -1.95 -10.54
CA LEU A 140 -14.76 -1.75 -11.99
C LEU A 140 -14.57 -0.26 -12.35
N GLN A 141 -15.23 0.66 -11.64
CA GLN A 141 -15.02 2.10 -11.81
C GLN A 141 -13.62 2.50 -11.36
N GLN A 142 -13.15 1.96 -10.23
CA GLN A 142 -11.79 2.16 -9.74
C GLN A 142 -10.75 1.59 -10.71
N ALA A 143 -11.02 0.44 -11.33
CA ALA A 143 -10.17 -0.17 -12.34
C ALA A 143 -10.04 0.71 -13.59
N ALA A 144 -11.15 1.32 -14.03
CA ALA A 144 -11.19 2.20 -15.20
C ALA A 144 -10.59 3.58 -14.94
N TRP A 145 -10.58 4.05 -13.69
CA TRP A 145 -10.09 5.39 -13.36
C TRP A 145 -8.58 5.52 -13.61
N MET A 146 -8.15 6.63 -14.20
CA MET A 146 -6.74 7.02 -14.32
C MET A 146 -6.57 8.46 -13.81
N PRO A 147 -5.41 8.81 -13.24
CA PRO A 147 -5.09 10.19 -12.90
C PRO A 147 -5.04 11.06 -14.16
N ALA A 148 -5.14 12.38 -13.99
CA ALA A 148 -5.04 13.34 -15.08
C ALA A 148 -3.66 13.32 -15.75
N GLU A 149 -2.61 13.07 -14.95
CA GLU A 149 -1.23 12.92 -15.39
C GLU A 149 -0.69 11.56 -14.91
N GLY A 150 0.09 10.89 -15.77
CA GLY A 150 0.63 9.56 -15.48
C GLY A 150 -0.43 8.45 -15.52
N TYR A 151 -0.15 7.37 -14.80
CA TYR A 151 -1.03 6.19 -14.70
C TYR A 151 -0.98 5.63 -13.28
N LYS A 152 -2.08 5.01 -12.82
CA LYS A 152 -2.08 4.34 -11.52
C LYS A 152 -1.39 2.98 -11.57
N GLY A 153 -0.86 2.52 -10.44
CA GLY A 153 -0.25 1.20 -10.29
C GLY A 153 -1.24 0.04 -10.46
N GLY A 154 -2.46 0.15 -9.93
CA GLY A 154 -3.41 -0.95 -10.00
C GLY A 154 -4.67 -0.81 -9.15
N VAL A 155 -5.35 -1.94 -8.94
CA VAL A 155 -6.54 -2.07 -8.11
C VAL A 155 -6.54 -3.38 -7.32
N GLY A 156 -7.29 -3.42 -6.22
CA GLY A 156 -7.45 -4.61 -5.36
C GLY A 156 -8.78 -4.61 -4.61
N ALA A 157 -8.96 -5.56 -3.71
CA ALA A 157 -10.11 -5.60 -2.82
C ALA A 157 -9.76 -6.21 -1.45
N TYR A 158 -10.27 -5.62 -0.37
CA TYR A 158 -10.26 -6.22 0.97
C TYR A 158 -11.23 -7.40 0.99
N ARG A 159 -10.79 -8.57 1.48
CA ARG A 159 -11.53 -9.84 1.42
C ARG A 159 -11.87 -10.26 -0.02
N PHE A 160 -10.91 -10.12 -0.95
CA PHE A 160 -11.12 -10.48 -2.36
C PHE A 160 -11.50 -11.97 -2.55
N ASP A 161 -11.18 -12.84 -1.58
CA ASP A 161 -11.60 -14.23 -1.52
C ASP A 161 -13.12 -14.39 -1.58
N ASN A 162 -13.88 -13.42 -1.09
CA ASN A 162 -15.34 -13.42 -1.19
C ASN A 162 -15.86 -13.35 -2.64
N ASP A 163 -15.01 -13.00 -3.62
CA ASP A 163 -15.36 -13.03 -5.05
C ASP A 163 -15.28 -14.45 -5.65
N TYR A 164 -14.74 -15.43 -4.93
CA TYR A 164 -14.54 -16.80 -5.42
C TYR A 164 -15.84 -17.45 -5.93
N ASP A 165 -16.94 -17.30 -5.19
CA ASP A 165 -18.22 -17.95 -5.51
C ASP A 165 -19.04 -17.22 -6.60
N ASN A 166 -18.58 -16.07 -7.09
CA ASN A 166 -19.20 -15.45 -8.26
C ASN A 166 -19.03 -16.34 -9.50
N THR A 167 -19.83 -16.09 -10.56
CA THR A 167 -19.73 -16.83 -11.82
C THR A 167 -19.33 -15.89 -12.98
N PRO A 168 -18.18 -16.09 -13.64
CA PRO A 168 -17.12 -17.06 -13.28
C PRO A 168 -16.49 -16.76 -11.91
N ASP A 169 -15.77 -17.73 -11.35
CA ASP A 169 -15.03 -17.56 -10.10
C ASP A 169 -14.13 -16.33 -10.15
N TYR A 170 -14.09 -15.51 -9.11
CA TYR A 170 -13.39 -14.21 -9.14
C TYR A 170 -13.86 -13.27 -10.26
N LYS A 171 -15.17 -13.26 -10.55
CA LYS A 171 -15.77 -12.49 -11.65
C LYS A 171 -15.28 -11.04 -11.67
N TRP A 172 -15.41 -10.36 -10.54
CA TRP A 172 -15.17 -8.92 -10.47
C TRP A 172 -13.68 -8.60 -10.54
N MET A 173 -12.84 -9.37 -9.85
CA MET A 173 -11.39 -9.21 -9.94
C MET A 173 -10.86 -9.44 -11.36
N ARG A 174 -11.34 -10.48 -12.07
CA ARG A 174 -10.94 -10.74 -13.46
C ARG A 174 -11.33 -9.58 -14.39
N GLN A 175 -12.56 -9.08 -14.24
CA GLN A 175 -13.03 -7.93 -15.02
C GLN A 175 -12.22 -6.67 -14.70
N ALA A 176 -11.92 -6.43 -13.42
CA ALA A 176 -11.11 -5.30 -12.99
C ALA A 176 -9.70 -5.35 -13.58
N ILE A 177 -9.03 -6.51 -13.59
CA ILE A 177 -7.72 -6.69 -14.22
C ILE A 177 -7.77 -6.34 -15.72
N GLN A 178 -8.80 -6.84 -16.43
CA GLN A 178 -8.96 -6.56 -17.87
C GLN A 178 -9.17 -5.08 -18.15
N ILE A 179 -10.05 -4.43 -17.38
CA ILE A 179 -10.32 -3.00 -17.52
C ILE A 179 -9.07 -2.17 -17.20
N ASN A 180 -8.38 -2.47 -16.10
CA ASN A 180 -7.16 -1.76 -15.70
C ASN A 180 -6.07 -1.86 -16.78
N GLN A 181 -5.88 -3.07 -17.34
CA GLN A 181 -4.93 -3.29 -18.43
C GLN A 181 -5.32 -2.55 -19.72
N GLN A 182 -6.61 -2.48 -20.03
CA GLN A 182 -7.13 -1.73 -21.18
C GLN A 182 -6.80 -0.24 -21.03
N VAL A 183 -7.19 0.39 -19.92
CA VAL A 183 -6.99 1.84 -19.74
C VAL A 183 -5.50 2.20 -19.65
N PHE A 184 -4.66 1.32 -19.12
CA PHE A 184 -3.19 1.50 -19.16
C PHE A 184 -2.64 1.46 -20.58
N ASN A 185 -3.11 0.52 -21.41
CA ASN A 185 -2.67 0.43 -22.81
C ASN A 185 -3.13 1.62 -23.64
N GLU A 186 -4.35 2.13 -23.39
CA GLU A 186 -4.86 3.36 -24.01
C GLU A 186 -4.02 4.58 -23.62
N TRP A 187 -3.71 4.74 -22.32
CA TRP A 187 -2.80 5.77 -21.83
C TRP A 187 -1.44 5.69 -22.53
N LYS A 188 -0.83 4.49 -22.55
CA LYS A 188 0.49 4.24 -23.16
C LYS A 188 0.51 4.59 -24.66
N ALA A 189 -0.55 4.24 -25.39
CA ALA A 189 -0.67 4.54 -26.83
C ALA A 189 -0.82 6.03 -27.13
N ASN A 190 -1.14 6.86 -26.14
CA ASN A 190 -1.30 8.30 -26.28
C ASN A 190 -0.05 9.09 -25.85
N GLN A 191 0.96 8.48 -25.21
CA GLN A 191 2.20 9.12 -24.73
C GLN A 191 3.16 9.63 -25.82
N GLY A 192 2.72 9.75 -27.07
CA GLY A 192 3.53 10.22 -28.20
C GLY A 192 2.70 10.79 -29.34
N LYS A 193 1.45 11.16 -29.07
CA LYS A 193 0.57 11.87 -30.01
C LYS A 193 0.49 13.33 -29.60
N GLU A 194 1.60 14.04 -29.77
CA GLU A 194 1.67 15.50 -29.76
C GLU A 194 2.09 16.01 -31.14
#